data_AF-A0BS96-F1
#
_entry.id   AF-A0BS96-F1
#
_cell.length_a   1.000
_cell.length_b   1.000
_cell.length_c   1.000
_cell.angle_alpha   90.00
_cell.angle_beta   90.00
_cell.angle_gamma   90.00
#
_symmetry.space_group_name_H-M   'P 1'
#
loop_
_entity.id
_entity.type
_entity.pdbx_description
1 polymer ?
#
loop_
_entity_poly.entity_id
_entity_poly.type
_entity_poly.pdbx_seq_one_letter_code
_entity_poly.pdbx_strand_id
1 'polypeptide(L)'
;MFYGIQLSAGESQTIQKRDDHNQFVLSQAVLVKGTNLNVLMNGIVIASLNQKISQMPLRIKITPEQQPAKLEAKGNGSVHLCGYYMQFELENEDADLQSVAQLLKQSNLATQPPVQKAPAIPIKKTETQPKWDEMDWEDEQFQKRVK
;
A
#
# COMPACT_ATOMS: atom_id res chain seq x y z
N MET A 1 13.99 -0.90 15.51
CA MET A 1 15.37 -0.41 15.81
C MET A 1 15.57 0.95 15.15
N PHE A 2 16.06 1.96 15.87
CA PHE A 2 16.34 3.30 15.32
C PHE A 2 17.53 3.30 14.34
N TYR A 3 17.47 4.19 13.35
CA TYR A 3 18.47 4.39 12.32
C TYR A 3 18.65 5.89 12.07
N GLY A 4 19.89 6.35 12.03
CA GLY A 4 20.24 7.73 11.72
C GLY A 4 21.49 7.76 10.84
N ILE A 5 21.48 8.57 9.78
CA ILE A 5 22.64 8.79 8.93
C ILE A 5 22.73 10.24 8.49
N GLN A 6 23.94 10.77 8.42
CA GLN A 6 24.21 12.04 7.77
C GLN A 6 24.81 11.81 6.38
N LEU A 7 24.25 12.47 5.36
CA LEU A 7 24.77 12.46 4.00
C LEU A 7 25.11 13.89 3.57
N SER A 8 26.33 14.07 3.08
CA SER A 8 26.77 15.28 2.41
C SER A 8 26.42 15.23 0.93
N ALA A 9 26.36 16.39 0.27
CA ALA A 9 26.11 16.46 -1.16
C ALA A 9 27.14 15.62 -1.96
N GLY A 10 26.64 14.74 -2.83
CA GLY A 10 27.43 13.78 -3.59
C GLY A 10 27.56 12.41 -2.91
N GLU A 11 27.23 12.29 -1.63
CA GLU A 11 27.27 11.02 -0.91
C GLU A 11 25.99 10.21 -1.12
N SER A 12 26.14 8.90 -0.97
CA SER A 12 25.04 7.97 -1.03
C SER A 12 25.20 6.85 0.00
N GLN A 13 24.07 6.35 0.48
CA GLN A 13 24.01 5.20 1.38
C GLN A 13 22.96 4.22 0.87
N THR A 14 23.31 2.93 0.89
CA THR A 14 22.34 1.87 0.64
C THR A 14 21.75 1.37 1.96
N ILE A 15 20.42 1.40 2.06
CA ILE A 15 19.66 0.70 3.08
C ILE A 15 19.58 -0.75 2.67
N GLN A 16 20.30 -1.60 3.40
CA GLN A 16 20.37 -3.03 3.14
C GLN A 16 19.16 -3.76 3.73
N LYS A 17 18.80 -4.85 3.06
CA LYS A 17 17.88 -5.84 3.59
C LYS A 17 18.49 -6.51 4.81
N ARG A 18 17.73 -6.53 5.91
CA ARG A 18 18.13 -7.22 7.15
C ARG A 18 17.60 -8.65 7.17
N ASP A 19 16.31 -8.81 6.91
CA ASP A 19 15.62 -10.08 6.77
C ASP A 19 14.32 -9.88 5.97
N ASP A 20 13.61 -10.98 5.70
CA ASP A 20 12.35 -11.00 4.94
C ASP A 20 11.15 -10.43 5.72
N HIS A 21 11.31 -10.15 7.02
CA HIS A 21 10.24 -9.75 7.92
C HIS A 21 10.42 -8.31 8.42
N ASN A 22 11.35 -7.53 7.85
CA ASN A 22 11.63 -6.17 8.30
C ASN A 22 11.48 -5.16 7.19
N GLN A 23 10.54 -4.24 7.37
CA GLN A 23 10.44 -3.03 6.56
C GLN A 23 11.26 -1.91 7.20
N PHE A 24 11.82 -1.04 6.36
CA PHE A 24 12.48 0.19 6.80
C PHE A 24 11.54 1.37 6.62
N VAL A 25 11.40 2.20 7.66
CA VAL A 25 10.62 3.43 7.59
C VAL A 25 11.56 4.62 7.66
N LEU A 26 11.59 5.41 6.58
CA LEU A 26 12.27 6.70 6.57
C LEU A 26 11.29 7.77 7.06
N SER A 27 11.64 8.38 8.20
CA SER A 27 10.73 9.18 9.02
C SER A 27 10.96 10.70 8.95
N GLN A 28 12.19 11.13 8.69
CA GLN A 28 12.52 12.55 8.65
C GLN A 28 13.80 12.81 7.88
N ALA A 29 13.87 13.99 7.26
CA ALA A 29 15.08 14.59 6.73
C ALA A 29 15.29 15.98 7.34
N VAL A 30 16.51 16.27 7.81
CA VAL A 30 16.87 17.54 8.45
C VAL A 30 18.13 18.10 7.81
N LEU A 31 18.06 19.32 7.29
CA LEU A 31 19.20 20.05 6.75
C LEU A 31 20.14 20.44 7.90
N VAL A 32 21.37 19.93 7.86
CA VAL A 32 22.39 20.20 8.89
C VAL A 32 23.20 21.43 8.51
N LYS A 33 23.61 21.52 7.24
CA LYS A 33 24.40 22.64 6.70
C LYS A 33 24.08 22.80 5.22
N GLY A 34 24.16 24.02 4.70
CA GLY A 34 24.04 24.31 3.27
C GLY A 34 22.89 25.26 2.94
N THR A 35 22.63 25.44 1.64
CA THR A 35 21.61 26.36 1.14
C THR A 35 20.41 25.64 0.56
N ASN A 36 20.65 24.62 -0.27
CA ASN A 36 19.61 23.80 -0.90
C ASN A 36 20.15 22.38 -1.10
N LEU A 37 19.37 21.38 -0.69
CA LEU A 37 19.75 19.98 -0.81
C LEU A 37 18.53 19.11 -1.11
N ASN A 38 18.66 18.24 -2.09
CA ASN A 38 17.68 17.24 -2.44
C ASN A 38 18.14 15.88 -1.92
N VAL A 39 17.20 15.13 -1.36
CA VAL A 39 17.39 13.73 -0.99
C VAL A 39 16.66 12.88 -2.02
N LEU A 40 17.36 11.91 -2.58
CA LEU A 40 16.82 10.99 -3.56
C LEU A 40 16.80 9.57 -2.99
N MET A 41 15.78 8.81 -3.35
CA MET A 41 15.70 7.37 -3.14
C MET A 41 15.59 6.69 -4.50
N ASN A 42 16.54 5.83 -4.84
CA ASN A 42 16.61 5.15 -6.14
C ASN A 42 16.47 6.11 -7.34
N GLY A 43 17.08 7.31 -7.24
CA GLY A 43 17.03 8.34 -8.27
C GLY A 43 15.77 9.24 -8.26
N ILE A 44 14.80 8.99 -7.38
CA ILE A 44 13.58 9.80 -7.24
C ILE A 44 13.76 10.78 -6.10
N VAL A 45 13.46 12.07 -6.30
CA VAL A 45 13.51 13.08 -5.23
C VAL A 45 12.41 12.82 -4.21
N ILE A 46 12.80 12.57 -2.96
CA ILE A 46 11.87 12.32 -1.85
C ILE A 46 11.81 13.48 -0.84
N ALA A 47 12.81 14.36 -0.84
CA ALA A 47 12.81 15.57 -0.03
C ALA A 47 13.62 16.68 -0.71
N SER A 48 13.15 17.92 -0.56
CA SER A 48 13.87 19.13 -0.99
C SER A 48 13.94 20.09 0.19
N LEU A 49 15.15 20.30 0.70
CA LEU A 49 15.41 21.08 1.89
C LEU A 49 16.19 22.36 1.54
N ASN A 50 15.91 23.43 2.27
CA ASN A 50 16.62 24.70 2.16
C ASN A 50 16.57 25.46 3.49
N GLN A 51 17.10 26.69 3.54
CA GLN A 51 17.12 27.47 4.78
C GLN A 51 15.74 27.83 5.33
N LYS A 52 14.69 27.87 4.49
CA LYS A 52 13.30 28.07 4.90
C LYS A 52 12.62 26.75 5.30
N ILE A 53 13.02 25.65 4.69
CA ILE A 53 12.52 24.30 4.92
C ILE A 53 13.69 23.43 5.37
N SER A 54 14.11 23.63 6.62
CA SER A 54 15.27 22.94 7.20
C SER A 54 14.93 21.53 7.68
N GLN A 55 13.66 21.17 7.75
CA GLN A 55 13.21 19.84 8.14
C GLN A 55 11.99 19.44 7.32
N MET A 56 11.92 18.16 6.97
CA MET A 56 10.80 17.57 6.25
C MET A 56 10.46 16.22 6.88
N PRO A 57 9.24 16.03 7.42
CA PRO A 57 8.78 14.73 7.84
C PRO A 57 8.60 13.83 6.61
N LEU A 58 9.11 12.60 6.71
CA LEU A 58 8.98 11.56 5.70
C LEU A 58 8.16 10.42 6.29
N ARG A 59 7.32 9.77 5.49
CA ARG A 59 6.54 8.60 5.90
C ARG A 59 6.68 7.49 4.87
N ILE A 60 7.91 7.28 4.43
CA ILE A 60 8.22 6.37 3.33
C ILE A 60 8.53 5.01 3.95
N LYS A 61 7.70 4.02 3.62
CA LYS A 61 7.93 2.62 3.97
C LYS A 61 8.64 1.94 2.81
N ILE A 62 9.69 1.20 3.12
CA ILE A 62 10.45 0.40 2.17
C ILE A 62 10.25 -1.06 2.58
N THR A 63 9.40 -1.77 1.83
CA THR A 63 9.09 -3.18 2.12
C THR A 63 10.31 -4.07 1.90
N PRO A 64 10.34 -5.30 2.44
CA PRO A 64 11.45 -6.23 2.22
C PRO A 64 11.75 -6.50 0.73
N GLU A 65 10.74 -6.44 -0.14
CA GLU A 65 10.86 -6.62 -1.59
C GLU A 65 11.45 -5.39 -2.31
N GLN A 66 11.27 -4.20 -1.73
CA GLN A 66 11.82 -2.95 -2.25
C GLN A 66 13.26 -2.69 -1.78
N GLN A 67 13.80 -3.56 -0.91
CA GLN A 67 15.17 -3.49 -0.42
C GLN A 67 16.10 -4.34 -1.33
N PRO A 68 17.32 -3.87 -1.63
CA PRO A 68 17.96 -2.67 -1.08
C PRO A 68 17.48 -1.36 -1.72
N ALA A 69 17.51 -0.28 -0.94
CA ALA A 69 17.17 1.07 -1.43
C ALA A 69 18.37 2.01 -1.28
N LYS A 70 18.71 2.73 -2.34
CA LYS A 70 19.82 3.70 -2.37
C LYS A 70 19.31 5.10 -2.04
N LEU A 71 19.85 5.70 -0.99
CA LEU A 71 19.63 7.10 -0.62
C LEU A 71 20.80 7.94 -1.13
N GLU A 72 20.53 9.09 -1.73
CA GLU A 72 21.54 10.00 -2.26
C GLU A 72 21.23 11.44 -1.86
N ALA A 73 22.26 12.24 -1.60
CA ALA A 73 22.11 13.68 -1.38
C ALA A 73 22.71 14.46 -2.55
N LYS A 74 21.93 15.36 -3.16
CA LYS A 74 22.37 16.21 -4.28
C LYS A 74 22.13 17.69 -3.98
N GLY A 75 23.06 18.56 -4.37
CA GLY A 75 22.95 20.01 -4.17
C GLY A 75 24.14 20.55 -3.37
N ASN A 76 23.87 21.43 -2.41
CA ASN A 76 24.88 22.04 -1.56
C ASN A 76 24.47 21.92 -0.09
N GLY A 77 25.19 21.09 0.65
CA GLY A 77 24.96 20.91 2.07
C GLY A 77 25.14 19.48 2.56
N SER A 78 24.53 19.22 3.73
CA SER A 78 24.39 17.89 4.31
C SER A 78 23.02 17.75 4.98
N VAL A 79 22.49 16.53 4.97
CA VAL A 79 21.19 16.16 5.57
C VAL A 79 21.40 15.05 6.59
N HIS A 80 20.70 15.13 7.71
CA HIS A 80 20.51 14.01 8.61
C HIS A 80 19.17 13.33 8.26
N LEU A 81 19.22 12.05 7.95
CA LEU A 81 18.08 11.19 7.68
C LEU A 81 17.82 10.28 8.89
N CYS A 82 16.59 10.29 9.38
CA CYS A 82 16.15 9.49 10.52
C CYS A 82 15.13 8.45 10.06
N GLY A 83 15.26 7.23 10.55
CA GLY A 83 14.34 6.15 10.26
C GLY A 83 14.38 5.05 11.31
N TYR A 84 13.66 3.98 11.06
CA TYR A 84 13.67 2.81 11.92
C TYR A 84 13.24 1.56 11.15
N TYR A 85 13.77 0.41 11.57
CA TYR A 85 13.27 -0.89 11.15
C TYR A 85 12.10 -1.31 12.03
N MET A 86 11.06 -1.84 11.41
CA MET A 86 9.90 -2.45 12.07
C MET A 86 9.52 -3.75 11.38
N GLN A 87 8.87 -4.65 12.12
CA GLN A 87 8.42 -5.92 11.58
C GLN A 87 7.36 -5.69 10.49
N PHE A 88 7.49 -6.40 9.39
CA PHE A 88 6.54 -6.47 8.30
C PHE A 88 5.60 -7.63 8.62
N GLU A 89 4.39 -7.30 9.05
CA GLU A 89 3.33 -8.29 9.22
C GLU A 89 2.80 -8.62 7.82
N LEU A 90 3.14 -9.79 7.30
CA LEU A 90 2.40 -10.37 6.19
C LEU A 90 1.01 -10.69 6.77
N GLU A 91 0.00 -9.89 6.43
CA GLU A 91 -1.37 -10.37 6.54
C GLU A 91 -1.47 -11.58 5.59
N ASN A 92 -1.54 -12.77 6.18
CA ASN A 92 -1.75 -14.02 5.46
C ASN A 92 -3.12 -13.93 4.77
N GLU A 93 -3.12 -13.73 3.45
CA GLU A 93 -4.31 -13.80 2.59
C GLU A 93 -5.06 -15.16 2.75
N ASP A 94 -4.36 -16.21 3.19
CA ASP A 94 -4.93 -17.53 3.52
C ASP A 94 -5.86 -17.54 4.74
N ALA A 95 -5.70 -16.60 5.68
CA ALA A 95 -6.56 -16.51 6.86
C ALA A 95 -7.97 -16.00 6.51
N ASP A 96 -8.08 -15.14 5.50
CA ASP A 96 -9.36 -14.65 4.98
C ASP A 96 -10.08 -15.74 4.19
N LEU A 97 -9.37 -16.54 3.40
CA LEU A 97 -9.96 -17.67 2.68
C LEU A 97 -10.50 -18.75 3.63
N GLN A 98 -9.81 -19.03 4.74
CA GLN A 98 -10.34 -19.95 5.76
C GLN A 98 -11.55 -19.37 6.52
N SER A 99 -11.55 -18.06 6.80
CA SER A 99 -12.68 -17.39 7.45
C SER A 99 -13.92 -17.37 6.55
N VAL A 100 -13.76 -17.14 5.24
CA VAL A 100 -14.82 -17.26 4.24
C VAL A 100 -15.31 -18.71 4.12
N ALA A 101 -14.40 -19.70 4.09
CA ALA A 101 -14.78 -21.11 4.06
C ALA A 101 -15.55 -21.54 5.32
N GLN A 102 -15.22 -21.01 6.49
CA GLN A 102 -15.97 -21.26 7.73
C GLN A 102 -17.34 -20.58 7.74
N LEU A 103 -17.45 -19.34 7.25
CA LEU A 103 -18.74 -18.64 7.10
C LEU A 103 -19.66 -19.36 6.11
N LEU A 104 -19.13 -19.89 5.00
CA LEU A 104 -19.89 -20.72 4.05
C LEU A 104 -20.37 -22.04 4.69
N LYS A 105 -19.55 -22.68 5.52
CA LYS A 105 -19.94 -23.89 6.26
C LYS A 105 -21.04 -23.61 7.29
N GLN A 106 -20.99 -22.48 7.98
CA GLN A 106 -22.02 -22.08 8.95
C GLN A 106 -23.32 -21.64 8.25
N SER A 107 -23.24 -20.99 7.09
CA SER A 107 -24.41 -20.62 6.29
C SER A 107 -25.17 -21.86 5.79
N ASN A 108 -24.48 -22.94 5.40
CA ASN A 108 -25.10 -24.22 5.04
C ASN A 108 -25.79 -24.95 6.21
N LEU A 109 -25.55 -24.56 7.46
CA LEU A 109 -26.25 -25.08 8.64
C LEU A 109 -27.47 -24.23 9.03
N ALA A 110 -27.58 -23.00 8.54
CA ALA A 110 -28.65 -22.06 8.87
C ALA A 110 -29.86 -22.12 7.91
N THR A 111 -29.75 -22.85 6.79
CA THR A 111 -30.83 -23.01 5.80
C THR A 111 -31.01 -24.47 5.36
N GLN A 112 -31.24 -25.36 6.33
CA GLN A 112 -32.19 -26.44 6.06
C GLN A 112 -33.53 -26.04 6.70
N PRO A 113 -34.56 -25.70 5.89
CA PRO A 113 -35.91 -25.68 6.42
C PRO A 113 -36.26 -27.10 6.89
N PRO A 114 -37.04 -27.25 7.97
CA PRO A 114 -37.51 -28.57 8.38
C PRO A 114 -38.22 -29.23 7.20
N VAL A 115 -37.93 -30.50 6.93
CA VAL A 115 -38.58 -31.32 5.90
C VAL A 115 -40.06 -31.49 6.27
N GLN A 116 -40.88 -30.48 5.97
CA GLN A 116 -42.33 -30.62 5.92
C GLN A 116 -42.69 -31.06 4.50
N LYS A 117 -43.07 -32.34 4.38
CA LYS A 117 -43.70 -32.87 3.17
C LYS A 117 -45.01 -32.11 2.92
N ALA A 118 -44.97 -31.13 2.03
CA ALA A 118 -46.16 -30.52 1.45
C ALA A 118 -46.58 -31.32 0.19
N PRO A 119 -47.90 -31.49 -0.06
CA PRO A 119 -48.39 -32.29 -1.18
C PRO A 119 -48.04 -31.65 -2.53
N ALA A 120 -47.89 -32.50 -3.56
CA ALA A 120 -47.47 -32.13 -4.89
C ALA A 120 -48.45 -31.12 -5.55
N ILE A 121 -48.00 -29.87 -5.71
CA ILE A 121 -48.69 -28.86 -6.52
C ILE A 121 -47.89 -28.71 -7.83
N PRO A 122 -48.52 -28.80 -9.01
CA PRO A 122 -47.83 -28.76 -10.29
C PRO A 122 -47.26 -27.36 -10.57
N ILE A 123 -45.94 -27.30 -10.70
CA ILE A 123 -45.19 -26.07 -11.01
C ILE A 123 -45.48 -25.68 -12.47
N LYS A 124 -46.22 -24.58 -12.69
CA LYS A 124 -46.12 -23.84 -13.95
C LYS A 124 -44.76 -23.13 -13.96
N LYS A 125 -43.90 -23.52 -14.90
CA LYS A 125 -42.62 -22.84 -15.17
C LYS A 125 -42.88 -21.35 -15.36
N THR A 126 -42.36 -20.53 -14.44
CA THR A 126 -42.13 -19.12 -14.69
C THR A 126 -40.62 -18.98 -14.87
N GLU A 127 -40.22 -18.77 -16.12
CA GLU A 127 -38.86 -18.35 -16.46
C GLU A 127 -38.64 -16.96 -15.86
N THR A 128 -37.73 -16.86 -14.91
CA THR A 128 -37.14 -15.58 -14.52
C THR A 128 -35.67 -15.83 -14.23
N GLN A 129 -34.94 -16.24 -15.28
CA GLN A 129 -33.52 -15.91 -15.34
C GLN A 129 -33.43 -14.39 -15.57
N PRO A 130 -32.55 -13.66 -14.86
CA PRO A 130 -32.25 -12.30 -15.25
C PRO A 130 -31.62 -12.35 -16.63
N LYS A 131 -32.27 -11.68 -17.60
CA LYS A 131 -31.63 -11.36 -18.86
C LYS A 131 -30.42 -10.50 -18.51
N TRP A 132 -29.25 -10.95 -18.96
CA TRP A 132 -28.09 -10.10 -19.05
C TRP A 132 -28.41 -9.08 -20.15
N ASP A 133 -29.10 -8.00 -19.76
CA ASP A 133 -29.22 -6.86 -20.65
C ASP A 133 -27.81 -6.31 -20.84
N GLU A 134 -27.45 -6.23 -22.12
CA GLU A 134 -26.22 -5.64 -22.63
C GLU A 134 -25.96 -4.33 -21.89
N MET A 135 -24.92 -4.31 -21.04
CA MET A 135 -24.46 -3.07 -20.45
C MET A 135 -23.74 -2.31 -21.57
N ASP A 136 -24.46 -1.38 -22.20
CA ASP A 136 -23.89 -0.43 -23.16
C ASP A 136 -22.78 0.36 -22.47
N TRP A 137 -21.53 0.06 -22.80
CA TRP A 137 -20.35 0.73 -22.25
C TRP A 137 -20.07 2.11 -22.90
N GLU A 138 -21.00 2.68 -23.66
CA GLU A 138 -20.84 4.04 -24.22
C GLU A 138 -21.39 5.10 -23.27
N ASP A 139 -20.59 5.40 -22.24
CA ASP A 139 -20.85 6.52 -21.34
C ASP A 139 -20.39 7.85 -22.00
N GLU A 140 -21.22 8.40 -22.90
CA GLU A 140 -20.99 9.72 -23.53
C GLU A 140 -21.06 10.91 -22.53
N GLN A 141 -21.38 10.70 -21.25
CA GLN A 141 -21.48 11.80 -20.27
C GLN A 141 -20.14 12.21 -19.63
N PHE A 142 -19.05 11.47 -19.83
CA PHE A 142 -17.76 11.77 -19.20
C PHE A 142 -16.91 12.83 -19.94
N GLN A 143 -17.45 13.52 -20.95
CA GLN A 143 -16.72 14.57 -21.70
C GLN A 143 -17.21 16.01 -21.53
N LYS A 144 -18.05 16.34 -20.53
CA LYS A 144 -18.62 17.70 -20.39
C LYS A 144 -18.30 18.50 -19.11
N ARG A 145 -17.22 18.17 -18.39
CA ARG A 145 -16.71 19.03 -17.29
C ARG A 145 -15.28 19.56 -17.46
N VAL A 146 -14.71 19.44 -18.66
CA VAL A 146 -13.48 20.16 -19.03
C VAL A 146 -13.81 21.14 -20.15
N LYS A 147 -14.42 22.25 -19.78
CA LYS A 147 -14.32 23.58 -20.42
C LYS A 147 -15.05 24.61 -19.57
#